data_AF-A0A956R3V7-F1
#
_entry.id   AF-A0A956R3V7-F1
#
_cell.length_a   1.000
_cell.length_b   1.000
_cell.length_c   1.000
_cell.angle_alpha   90.00
_cell.angle_beta   90.00
_cell.angle_gamma   90.00
#
_symmetry.space_group_name_H-M   'P 1'
#
loop_
_entity.id
_entity.type
_entity.pdbx_description
1 polymer ?
#
loop_
_entity_poly.entity_id
_entity_poly.type
_entity_poly.pdbx_seq_one_letter_code
_entity_poly.pdbx_strand_id
1 'polypeptide(L)'
;WWRQELVGIGRYWWQGRDYGLSPAEERSAVAIAGEAARRVDVPFVVIDVAQQIDGTWIVIECNDGQESGYAGVSPFAMWQTIARVEAAG
;
A
#
# COMPACT_ATOMS: atom_id res chain seq x y z
N TRP A 1 -0.53 -4.53 -2.68
CA TRP A 1 -1.37 -4.76 -3.86
C TRP A 1 -1.32 -6.23 -4.22
N TRP A 2 -2.47 -6.87 -4.34
CA TRP A 2 -2.60 -8.26 -4.80
C TRP A 2 -3.39 -8.27 -6.10
N ARG A 3 -2.82 -8.80 -7.19
CA ARG A 3 -3.43 -8.82 -8.54
C ARG A 3 -4.03 -7.47 -8.95
N GLN A 4 -3.27 -6.39 -8.74
CA GLN A 4 -3.71 -5.02 -9.05
C GLN A 4 -4.88 -4.50 -8.20
N GLU A 5 -5.21 -5.15 -7.07
CA GLU A 5 -6.14 -4.65 -6.06
C GLU A 5 -5.41 -4.19 -4.79
N LEU A 6 -5.89 -3.08 -4.21
CA LEU A 6 -5.39 -2.61 -2.92
C LEU A 6 -5.96 -3.48 -1.80
N VAL A 7 -5.10 -4.27 -1.16
CA VAL A 7 -5.48 -5.18 -0.06
C VAL A 7 -5.11 -4.68 1.33
N GLY A 8 -4.37 -3.58 1.41
CA GLY A 8 -3.95 -2.98 2.68
C GLY A 8 -3.10 -1.74 2.45
N ILE A 9 -3.19 -0.80 3.39
CA ILE A 9 -2.37 0.40 3.48
C ILE A 9 -2.06 0.66 4.94
N GLY A 10 -0.85 1.12 5.22
CA GLY A 10 -0.37 1.34 6.57
C GLY A 10 0.82 2.29 6.55
N ARG A 11 1.10 2.86 7.72
CA ARG A 11 2.29 3.69 7.93
C ARG A 11 3.56 2.85 7.85
N TYR A 12 4.60 3.38 7.23
CA TYR A 12 5.89 2.69 7.15
C TYR A 12 6.56 2.51 8.52
N TRP A 13 6.60 3.57 9.32
CA TRP A 13 7.22 3.54 10.66
C TRP A 13 6.20 3.17 11.73
N TRP A 14 6.43 2.06 12.43
CA TRP A 14 5.65 1.68 13.62
C TRP A 14 6.15 2.35 14.90
N GLN A 15 7.41 2.77 14.92
CA GLN A 15 8.04 3.51 16.01
C GLN A 15 7.79 5.01 15.82
N GLY A 16 7.04 5.63 16.73
CA GLY A 16 6.79 7.07 16.69
C GLY A 16 5.41 7.46 17.18
N ARG A 17 5.04 8.72 16.96
CA ARG A 17 3.66 9.19 17.18
C ARG A 17 2.72 8.49 16.22
N ASP A 18 1.49 8.28 16.68
CA ASP A 18 0.43 7.83 15.80
C ASP A 18 0.15 8.91 14.75
N TYR A 19 0.21 8.54 13.48
CA TYR A 19 -0.14 9.39 12.37
C TYR A 19 -0.92 8.55 11.36
N GLY A 20 -1.97 9.16 10.83
CA GLY A 20 -2.82 8.60 9.81
C GLY A 20 -2.88 9.55 8.62
N LEU A 21 -3.32 9.02 7.49
CA LEU A 21 -3.62 9.82 6.32
C LEU A 21 -4.99 10.46 6.51
N SER A 22 -5.11 11.74 6.19
CA SER A 22 -6.42 12.32 5.89
C SER A 22 -7.02 11.64 4.65
N PRO A 23 -8.34 11.74 4.43
CA PRO A 23 -8.96 11.16 3.24
C PRO A 23 -8.39 11.68 1.92
N ALA A 24 -7.89 12.93 1.88
CA ALA A 24 -7.29 13.50 0.68
C ALA A 24 -5.87 12.96 0.42
N GLU A 25 -5.10 12.79 1.48
CA GLU A 25 -3.77 12.18 1.43
C GLU A 25 -3.86 10.72 1.01
N GLU A 26 -4.78 9.96 1.60
CA GLU A 26 -5.00 8.55 1.24
C GLU A 26 -5.34 8.39 -0.24
N ARG A 27 -6.27 9.18 -0.77
CA ARG A 27 -6.60 9.15 -2.20
C ARG A 27 -5.39 9.45 -3.09
N SER A 28 -4.58 10.44 -2.71
CA SER A 28 -3.42 10.86 -3.50
C SER A 28 -2.30 9.83 -3.46
N ALA A 29 -2.01 9.29 -2.28
CA ALA A 29 -1.03 8.24 -2.05
C ALA A 29 -1.40 6.94 -2.77
N VAL A 30 -2.67 6.50 -2.65
CA VAL A 30 -3.16 5.29 -3.33
C VAL A 30 -3.14 5.45 -4.85
N ALA A 31 -3.45 6.63 -5.38
CA ALA A 31 -3.43 6.86 -6.83
C ALA A 31 -2.03 6.67 -7.43
N ILE A 32 -1.00 7.27 -6.83
CA ILE A 32 0.37 7.12 -7.34
C ILE A 32 0.92 5.70 -7.09
N ALA A 33 0.61 5.10 -5.94
CA ALA A 33 0.99 3.72 -5.63
C ALA A 33 0.33 2.70 -6.57
N GLY A 34 -0.95 2.90 -6.91
CA GLY A 34 -1.69 2.03 -7.82
C GLY A 34 -1.17 2.08 -9.25
N GLU A 35 -0.80 3.27 -9.73
CA GLU A 35 -0.14 3.39 -11.03
C GLU A 35 1.22 2.69 -11.05
N ALA A 36 1.99 2.77 -9.97
CA ALA A 36 3.25 2.02 -9.86
C ALA A 36 3.01 0.50 -9.84
N ALA A 37 2.07 0.01 -9.03
CA ALA A 37 1.71 -1.41 -8.97
C ALA A 37 1.30 -1.96 -10.34
N ARG A 38 0.52 -1.17 -11.11
CA ARG A 38 0.10 -1.50 -12.48
C ARG A 38 1.25 -1.58 -13.47
N ARG A 39 2.30 -0.76 -13.29
CA ARG A 39 3.50 -0.77 -14.14
C ARG A 39 4.47 -1.89 -13.81
N VAL A 40 4.59 -2.23 -12.52
CA VAL A 40 5.43 -3.36 -12.08
C VAL A 40 4.82 -4.69 -12.52
N ASP A 41 3.48 -4.78 -12.51
CA ASP A 41 2.70 -5.89 -13.06
C ASP A 41 3.08 -7.28 -12.52
N VAL A 42 3.13 -7.40 -11.19
CA VAL A 42 3.35 -8.69 -10.50
C VAL A 42 2.19 -9.03 -9.57
N PRO A 43 1.98 -10.31 -9.22
CA PRO A 43 0.82 -10.71 -8.43
C PRO A 43 0.78 -10.09 -7.03
N PHE A 44 1.91 -9.90 -6.36
CA PHE A 44 1.96 -9.33 -5.03
C PHE A 44 3.10 -8.32 -4.91
N VAL A 45 2.74 -7.04 -4.82
CA VAL A 45 3.71 -5.94 -4.69
C VAL A 45 3.30 -5.01 -3.55
N VAL A 46 4.30 -4.51 -2.81
CA VAL A 46 4.13 -3.40 -1.86
C VAL A 46 4.82 -2.17 -2.43
N ILE A 47 4.15 -1.03 -2.37
CA ILE A 47 4.66 0.23 -2.92
C ILE A 47 4.78 1.21 -1.77
N ASP A 48 6.01 1.64 -1.49
CA ASP A 48 6.27 2.65 -0.49
C ASP A 48 6.15 4.03 -1.13
N VAL A 49 5.43 4.91 -0.45
CA VAL A 49 5.17 6.28 -0.90
C VAL A 49 5.45 7.27 0.22
N ALA A 50 5.88 8.46 -0.17
CA ALA A 50 6.11 9.56 0.76
C ALA A 50 5.50 10.86 0.24
N GLN A 51 5.04 11.69 1.16
CA GLN A 51 4.61 13.05 0.87
C GLN A 51 5.81 14.00 0.92
N GLN A 52 5.94 14.86 -0.08
CA GLN A 52 6.90 15.94 -0.13
C GLN A 52 6.40 17.15 0.67
N ILE A 53 7.30 18.10 0.94
CA ILE A 53 6.98 19.33 1.71
C ILE A 53 5.89 20.21 1.05
N ASP A 54 5.69 20.07 -0.26
CA ASP A 54 4.67 20.78 -1.02
C ASP A 54 3.32 20.03 -1.07
N GLY A 55 3.23 18.89 -0.38
CA GLY A 55 2.05 18.04 -0.31
C GLY A 55 1.90 17.02 -1.45
N THR A 56 2.79 17.04 -2.45
CA THR A 56 2.79 16.05 -3.53
C THR A 56 3.30 14.69 -3.06
N TRP A 57 2.90 13.62 -3.74
CA TRP A 57 3.27 12.24 -3.38
C TRP A 57 4.19 11.63 -4.42
N ILE A 58 5.19 10.88 -3.95
CA ILE A 58 6.15 10.16 -4.79
C ILE A 58 6.26 8.69 -4.37
N VAL A 59 6.66 7.84 -5.32
CA VAL A 59 7.05 6.45 -5.04
C VAL A 59 8.50 6.44 -4.59
N ILE A 60 8.76 5.75 -3.48
CA ILE A 60 10.10 5.56 -2.93
C ILE A 60 10.67 4.21 -3.36
N GLU A 61 9.87 3.15 -3.24
CA GLU A 61 10.33 1.77 -3.48
C GLU A 61 9.17 0.87 -3.94
N CYS A 62 9.49 -0.16 -4.73
CA CYS A 62 8.58 -1.25 -5.08
C CYS A 62 9.18 -2.56 -4.54
N ASN A 63 8.45 -3.21 -3.65
CA ASN A 63 8.90 -4.34 -2.84
C ASN A 63 8.14 -5.63 -3.16
N ASP A 64 8.78 -6.78 -2.92
CA ASP A 64 8.09 -8.08 -2.91
C ASP A 64 7.11 -8.12 -1.73
N GLY A 65 5.84 -8.38 -2.01
CA GLY A 65 4.79 -8.39 -0.99
C GLY A 65 4.95 -9.46 0.09
N GLN A 66 5.72 -10.52 -0.17
CA GLN A 66 5.99 -11.60 0.79
C GLN A 66 7.10 -11.25 1.77
N GLU A 67 8.03 -10.38 1.38
CA GLU A 67 9.19 -9.99 2.20
C GLU A 67 9.02 -8.61 2.84
N SER A 68 8.11 -7.78 2.31
CA SER A 68 7.75 -6.50 2.91
C SER A 68 7.01 -6.67 4.24
N GLY A 69 7.45 -5.98 5.29
CA GLY A 69 6.79 -5.99 6.59
C GLY A 69 5.39 -5.36 6.57
N TYR A 70 4.54 -5.72 7.53
CA TYR A 70 3.17 -5.22 7.66
C TYR A 70 3.03 -3.94 8.47
N ALA A 71 4.07 -3.10 8.58
CA ALA A 71 4.02 -1.96 9.50
C ALA A 71 2.76 -1.10 9.23
N GLY A 72 1.94 -0.91 10.27
CA GLY A 72 0.66 -0.18 10.18
C GLY A 72 -0.47 -0.86 9.39
N VAL A 73 -0.22 -1.99 8.71
CA VAL A 73 -1.24 -2.79 8.01
C VAL A 73 -1.74 -3.89 8.95
N SER A 74 -3.06 -4.07 9.03
CA SER A 74 -3.62 -5.24 9.72
C SER A 74 -3.41 -6.51 8.88
N PRO A 75 -2.61 -7.49 9.33
CA PRO A 75 -2.36 -8.71 8.55
C PRO A 75 -3.66 -9.49 8.33
N PHE A 76 -4.53 -9.54 9.35
CA PHE A 76 -5.81 -10.24 9.26
C PHE A 76 -6.73 -9.63 8.20
N ALA A 77 -6.88 -8.30 8.18
CA ALA A 77 -7.73 -7.63 7.20
C ALA A 77 -7.17 -7.79 5.77
N MET A 78 -5.85 -7.72 5.63
CA MET A 78 -5.18 -7.90 4.35
C MET A 78 -5.39 -9.31 3.79
N TRP A 79 -5.10 -10.35 4.58
CA TRP A 79 -5.26 -11.74 4.15
C TRP A 79 -6.73 -12.11 3.90
N GLN A 80 -7.67 -11.56 4.68
CA GLN A 80 -9.10 -11.71 4.40
C GLN A 80 -9.49 -11.09 3.05
N THR A 81 -8.91 -9.94 2.71
CA THR A 81 -9.18 -9.30 1.41
C THR A 81 -8.60 -10.13 0.27
N ILE A 82 -7.36 -10.60 0.39
CA ILE A 82 -6.73 -11.50 -0.59
C ILE A 82 -7.58 -12.76 -0.82
N ALA A 83 -8.01 -13.42 0.27
CA ALA A 83 -8.85 -14.61 0.17
C ALA A 83 -10.20 -14.34 -0.55
N ARG A 84 -10.78 -13.14 -0.38
CA ARG A 84 -11.99 -12.74 -1.10
C ARG A 84 -11.72 -12.50 -2.58
N VAL A 85 -10.63 -11.84 -2.94
CA VAL A 85 -10.22 -11.61 -4.33
C VAL A 85 -10.02 -12.95 -5.05
N GLU A 86 -9.29 -13.89 -4.43
CA GLU A 86 -9.07 -15.22 -5.02
C GLU A 86 -10.35 -16.06 -5.13
N ALA A 87 -11.35 -15.84 -4.27
CA ALA A 87 -12.63 -16.53 -4.36
C ALA A 87 -13.55 -15.95 -5.47
N ALA A 88 -13.25 -14.76 -5.97
CA ALA A 88 -14.06 -14.07 -6.98
C ALA A 88 -13.54 -14.23 -8.42
N GLY A 89 -12.28 -14.64 -8.60
CA GLY A 89 -11.64 -14.92 -9.89
C GLY A 89 -11.73 -16.39 -10.29
#